data_AF-Q8ELK5-F1
#
_entry.id   AF-Q8ELK5-F1
#
_cell.length_a   1.000
_cell.length_b   1.000
_cell.length_c   1.000
_cell.angle_alpha   90.00
_cell.angle_beta   90.00
_cell.angle_gamma   90.00
#
_symmetry.space_group_name_H-M   'P 1'
#
loop_
_entity.id
_entity.type
_entity.pdbx_description
1 polymer ?
#
loop_
_entity_poly.entity_id
_entity_poly.type
_entity_poly.pdbx_seq_one_letter_code
_entity_poly.pdbx_strand_id
1 'polypeptide(L)'
;MSFLFDHFVHVVNDPQKAMERCEELGIHAVQGGKHVNLGTYNALSYFGLSYIEFIGVFSEQLANEAAKVDHGLIKSILDAKEDGAVRVALRSTDLQADAQRFASLGFEVNGPTDFSRTRPDGSIIKWKLLFIGREGISPELPFFIEWDESDEWRKKDLEKSNAIADHPIGDIALESIGFAVNNGAETAASWSELLDVELGTPFIDSELQAKGYPIRIAGGNLIFYEPTDNGKAASFLQSKGEKPFMVQFSSGERKTIDFSGALYRFE
;
A
#
# COMPACT_ATOMS: atom_id res chain seq x y z
N MET A 1 -2.37 17.97 10.78
CA MET A 1 -1.58 17.10 9.88
C MET A 1 -2.56 16.21 9.17
N SER A 2 -2.42 15.96 7.87
CA SER A 2 -3.35 15.08 7.16
C SER A 2 -2.55 14.07 6.35
N PHE A 3 -2.64 12.80 6.73
CA PHE A 3 -2.11 11.72 5.92
C PHE A 3 -3.00 11.50 4.70
N LEU A 4 -2.38 11.27 3.55
CA LEU A 4 -3.06 10.88 2.32
C LEU A 4 -2.59 9.48 1.94
N PHE A 5 -3.46 8.69 1.31
CA PHE A 5 -3.06 7.37 0.83
C PHE A 5 -2.10 7.53 -0.35
N ASP A 6 -0.91 6.94 -0.26
CA ASP A 6 0.08 6.98 -1.35
C ASP A 6 0.06 5.70 -2.16
N HIS A 7 0.30 4.54 -1.55
CA HIS A 7 0.26 3.30 -2.32
C HIS A 7 0.01 2.03 -1.52
N PHE A 8 -0.47 1.02 -2.27
CA PHE A 8 -0.60 -0.36 -1.87
C PHE A 8 0.62 -1.16 -2.34
N VAL A 9 1.27 -1.89 -1.42
CA VAL A 9 2.44 -2.72 -1.76
C VAL A 9 1.99 -4.15 -1.99
N HIS A 10 2.14 -4.59 -3.24
CA HIS A 10 1.80 -5.94 -3.69
C HIS A 10 3.08 -6.66 -4.11
N VAL A 11 3.51 -7.62 -3.29
CA VAL A 11 4.67 -8.46 -3.61
C VAL A 11 4.29 -9.41 -4.72
N VAL A 12 5.10 -9.44 -5.77
CA VAL A 12 4.97 -10.34 -6.90
C VAL A 12 6.34 -10.92 -7.26
N ASN A 13 6.35 -12.17 -7.69
CA ASN A 13 7.56 -12.82 -8.18
C ASN A 13 8.19 -12.09 -9.37
N ASP A 14 7.35 -11.53 -10.24
CA ASP A 14 7.79 -10.81 -11.44
C ASP A 14 6.87 -9.60 -11.74
N PRO A 15 7.33 -8.37 -11.43
CA PRO A 15 6.64 -7.14 -11.80
C PRO A 15 6.28 -7.01 -13.29
N GLN A 16 7.03 -7.64 -14.20
CA GLN A 16 6.70 -7.63 -15.63
C GLN A 16 5.41 -8.43 -15.89
N LYS A 17 5.27 -9.61 -15.29
CA LYS A 17 4.04 -10.41 -15.38
C LYS A 17 2.86 -9.72 -14.71
N ALA A 18 3.10 -8.94 -13.65
CA ALA A 18 2.05 -8.12 -13.05
C ALA A 18 1.56 -7.04 -14.02
N MET A 19 2.46 -6.42 -14.81
CA MET A 19 2.04 -5.49 -15.87
C MET A 19 1.22 -6.18 -16.95
N GLU A 20 1.64 -7.35 -17.43
CA GLU A 20 0.88 -8.16 -18.40
C GLU A 20 -0.52 -8.49 -17.86
N ARG A 21 -0.61 -8.87 -16.58
CA ARG A 21 -1.89 -9.13 -15.93
C ARG A 21 -2.74 -7.87 -15.79
N CYS A 22 -2.14 -6.70 -15.55
CA CYS A 22 -2.87 -5.43 -15.57
C CYS A 22 -3.43 -5.14 -16.97
N GLU A 23 -2.64 -5.38 -18.02
CA GLU A 23 -3.07 -5.20 -19.41
C GLU A 23 -4.29 -6.08 -19.75
N GLU A 24 -4.29 -7.35 -19.35
CA GLU A 24 -5.44 -8.25 -19.49
C GLU A 24 -6.71 -7.74 -18.79
N LEU A 25 -6.54 -7.01 -17.69
CA LEU A 25 -7.63 -6.40 -16.93
C LEU A 25 -8.02 -5.01 -17.45
N GLY A 26 -7.35 -4.51 -18.48
CA GLY A 26 -7.52 -3.15 -18.98
C GLY A 26 -7.07 -2.09 -17.98
N ILE A 27 -6.14 -2.42 -17.08
CA ILE A 27 -5.52 -1.50 -16.14
C ILE A 27 -4.17 -1.06 -16.71
N HIS A 28 -4.00 0.24 -16.94
CA HIS A 28 -2.69 0.81 -17.27
C HIS A 28 -1.67 0.59 -16.15
N ALA A 29 -0.52 0.03 -16.51
CA ALA A 29 0.63 -0.14 -15.62
C ALA A 29 1.91 0.14 -16.41
N VAL A 30 2.91 0.69 -15.72
CA VAL A 30 4.20 1.05 -16.30
C VAL A 30 5.34 0.39 -15.55
N GLN A 31 6.46 0.21 -16.24
CA GLN A 31 7.70 -0.16 -15.58
C GLN A 31 8.08 0.95 -14.60
N GLY A 32 8.36 0.56 -13.35
CA GLY A 32 8.84 1.48 -12.33
C GLY A 32 10.35 1.63 -12.42
N GLY A 33 11.06 1.22 -11.37
CA GLY A 33 12.51 1.26 -11.37
C GLY A 33 13.14 0.22 -10.45
N LYS A 34 14.47 0.24 -10.43
CA LYS A 34 15.29 -0.70 -9.68
C LYS A 34 15.90 0.00 -8.47
N HIS A 35 15.62 -0.51 -7.27
CA HIS A 35 16.19 -0.05 -6.02
C HIS A 35 17.52 -0.78 -5.79
N VAL A 36 18.58 -0.29 -6.44
CA VAL A 36 19.87 -1.00 -6.52
C VAL A 36 20.48 -1.33 -5.16
N ASN A 37 20.23 -0.52 -4.13
CA ASN A 37 20.74 -0.73 -2.78
C ASN A 37 19.82 -1.60 -1.91
N LEU A 38 18.57 -1.82 -2.32
CA LEU A 38 17.57 -2.57 -1.56
C LEU A 38 17.32 -3.98 -2.12
N GLY A 39 17.85 -4.29 -3.30
CA GLY A 39 17.65 -5.59 -3.94
C GLY A 39 16.26 -5.79 -4.55
N THR A 40 15.45 -4.73 -4.69
CA THR A 40 14.08 -4.79 -5.22
C THR A 40 13.88 -3.99 -6.51
N TYR A 41 12.84 -4.30 -7.24
CA TYR A 41 12.42 -3.60 -8.45
C TYR A 41 10.90 -3.63 -8.56
N ASN A 42 10.31 -2.67 -9.26
CA ASN A 42 8.86 -2.54 -9.28
C ASN A 42 8.27 -2.20 -10.66
N ALA A 43 6.96 -2.44 -10.74
CA ALA A 43 6.04 -1.87 -11.72
C ALA A 43 4.95 -1.10 -10.97
N LEU A 44 4.34 -0.12 -11.63
CA LEU A 44 3.48 0.86 -10.99
C LEU A 44 2.18 1.02 -11.80
N SER A 45 1.04 1.07 -11.10
CA SER A 45 -0.26 1.40 -11.71
C SER A 45 -0.92 2.51 -10.91
N TYR A 46 -1.17 3.65 -11.55
CA TYR A 46 -1.60 4.89 -10.89
C TYR A 46 -3.10 5.16 -11.08
N PHE A 47 -3.75 5.62 -10.00
CA PHE A 47 -5.17 6.02 -9.94
C PHE A 47 -5.24 7.47 -9.44
N GLY A 48 -4.59 8.37 -10.18
CA GLY A 48 -4.20 9.70 -9.69
C GLY A 48 -2.84 9.65 -8.99
N LEU A 49 -2.71 10.28 -7.81
CA LEU A 49 -1.47 10.22 -7.02
C LEU A 49 -1.36 8.99 -6.13
N SER A 50 -2.45 8.24 -6.00
CA SER A 50 -2.48 6.96 -5.31
C SER A 50 -2.20 5.85 -6.30
N TYR A 51 -1.41 4.85 -5.92
CA TYR A 51 -0.98 3.81 -6.86
C TYR A 51 -0.82 2.44 -6.22
N ILE A 52 -0.67 1.43 -7.08
CA ILE A 52 -0.26 0.08 -6.68
C ILE A 52 1.19 -0.10 -7.08
N GLU A 53 2.00 -0.51 -6.11
CA GLU A 53 3.38 -0.93 -6.34
C GLU A 53 3.45 -2.46 -6.40
N PHE A 54 3.69 -2.98 -7.60
CA PHE A 54 4.04 -4.38 -7.79
C PHE A 54 5.53 -4.55 -7.60
N ILE A 55 5.95 -5.16 -6.49
CA ILE A 55 7.36 -5.21 -6.09
C ILE A 55 7.91 -6.64 -6.09
N GLY A 56 9.08 -6.82 -6.70
CA GLY A 56 9.83 -8.08 -6.72
C GLY A 56 11.25 -7.91 -6.17
N VAL A 57 11.88 -9.03 -5.82
CA VAL A 57 13.26 -9.08 -5.28
C VAL A 57 14.20 -9.61 -6.37
N PHE A 58 15.15 -8.79 -6.84
CA PHE A 58 16.18 -9.21 -7.79
C PHE A 58 17.48 -9.66 -7.12
N SER A 59 17.71 -9.28 -5.85
CA SER A 59 18.89 -9.68 -5.09
C SER A 59 18.53 -9.92 -3.64
N GLU A 60 18.39 -11.19 -3.26
CA GLU A 60 18.11 -11.59 -1.88
C GLU A 60 19.20 -11.13 -0.92
N GLN A 61 20.46 -11.13 -1.33
CA GLN A 61 21.57 -10.68 -0.47
C GLN A 61 21.38 -9.20 -0.06
N LEU A 62 21.10 -8.33 -1.03
CA LEU A 62 20.88 -6.91 -0.77
C LEU A 62 19.59 -6.69 0.01
N ALA A 63 18.52 -7.43 -0.31
CA ALA A 63 17.27 -7.34 0.40
C ALA A 63 17.42 -7.78 1.88
N ASN A 64 18.15 -8.85 2.16
CA ASN A 64 18.43 -9.30 3.53
C ASN A 64 19.25 -8.28 4.33
N GLU A 65 20.18 -7.56 3.68
CA GLU A 65 20.90 -6.47 4.34
C GLU A 65 19.96 -5.30 4.66
N ALA A 66 19.13 -4.90 3.68
CA ALA A 66 18.17 -3.81 3.85
C ALA A 66 17.04 -4.14 4.85
N ALA A 67 16.72 -5.43 5.03
CA ALA A 67 15.73 -5.90 6.00
C ALA A 67 16.16 -5.76 7.47
N LYS A 68 17.39 -5.31 7.75
CA LYS A 68 17.86 -5.01 9.10
C LYS A 68 17.34 -3.67 9.64
N VAL A 69 16.69 -2.87 8.81
CA VAL A 69 16.00 -1.65 9.24
C VAL A 69 14.75 -2.06 10.02
N ASP A 70 14.70 -1.72 11.30
CA ASP A 70 13.55 -2.01 12.17
C ASP A 70 12.26 -1.43 11.58
N HIS A 71 11.20 -2.24 11.58
CA HIS A 71 9.90 -1.93 10.96
C HIS A 71 9.97 -1.54 9.48
N GLY A 72 11.09 -1.83 8.79
CA GLY A 72 11.32 -1.47 7.40
C GLY A 72 10.54 -2.33 6.42
N LEU A 73 10.07 -1.72 5.31
CA LEU A 73 9.26 -2.40 4.29
C LEU A 73 9.90 -3.67 3.71
N ILE A 74 11.23 -3.68 3.52
CA ILE A 74 11.93 -4.82 2.92
C ILE A 74 11.78 -6.09 3.76
N LYS A 75 11.69 -5.95 5.10
CA LYS A 75 11.43 -7.07 5.99
C LYS A 75 10.04 -7.68 5.72
N SER A 76 9.00 -6.86 5.61
CA SER A 76 7.64 -7.30 5.25
C SER A 76 7.60 -8.00 3.88
N ILE A 77 8.37 -7.50 2.91
CA ILE A 77 8.49 -8.10 1.57
C ILE A 77 9.11 -9.51 1.64
N LEU A 78 10.21 -9.67 2.38
CA LEU A 78 10.87 -10.98 2.53
C LEU A 78 10.03 -11.96 3.35
N ASP A 79 9.27 -11.47 4.34
CA ASP A 79 8.43 -12.30 5.20
C ASP A 79 7.15 -12.79 4.51
N ALA A 80 6.74 -12.17 3.40
CA ALA A 80 5.59 -12.61 2.61
C ALA A 80 5.74 -14.04 2.10
N LYS A 81 6.97 -14.44 1.71
CA LYS A 81 7.38 -15.75 1.15
C LYS A 81 6.67 -16.22 -0.12
N GLU A 82 5.52 -15.64 -0.42
CA GLU A 82 4.65 -15.89 -1.57
C GLU A 82 4.09 -14.54 -2.03
N ASP A 83 3.53 -14.51 -3.25
CA ASP A 83 2.89 -13.32 -3.78
C ASP A 83 1.70 -12.89 -2.90
N GLY A 84 1.47 -11.58 -2.84
CA GLY A 84 0.33 -11.00 -2.16
C GLY A 84 0.61 -9.62 -1.58
N ALA A 85 -0.42 -9.04 -0.99
CA ALA A 85 -0.34 -7.73 -0.36
C ALA A 85 0.37 -7.81 0.99
N VAL A 86 1.24 -6.82 1.26
CA VAL A 86 2.08 -6.84 2.47
C VAL A 86 1.92 -5.60 3.33
N ARG A 87 1.78 -4.41 2.73
CA ARG A 87 1.76 -3.15 3.47
C ARG A 87 1.15 -2.03 2.64
N VAL A 88 0.90 -0.89 3.29
CA VAL A 88 0.49 0.36 2.64
C VAL A 88 1.40 1.50 3.04
N ALA A 89 1.47 2.51 2.19
CA ALA A 89 2.16 3.77 2.44
C ALA A 89 1.18 4.92 2.56
N LEU A 90 1.42 5.80 3.52
CA LEU A 90 0.70 7.07 3.67
C LEU A 90 1.66 8.23 3.43
N ARG A 91 1.29 9.18 2.55
CA ARG A 91 2.09 10.38 2.32
C ARG A 91 1.76 11.49 3.31
N SER A 92 2.80 12.20 3.70
CA SER A 92 2.77 13.40 4.54
C SER A 92 3.66 14.49 3.93
N THR A 93 3.48 15.72 4.38
CA THR A 93 4.27 16.89 3.98
C THR A 93 5.37 17.24 4.97
N ASP A 94 5.40 16.61 6.16
CA ASP A 94 6.40 16.87 7.20
C ASP A 94 6.64 15.62 8.07
N LEU A 95 7.43 14.68 7.55
CA LEU A 95 7.77 13.46 8.30
C LEU A 95 8.64 13.72 9.52
N GLN A 96 9.31 14.88 9.62
CA GLN A 96 10.08 15.22 10.82
C GLN A 96 9.14 15.50 12.00
N ALA A 97 8.07 16.28 11.76
CA ALA A 97 7.03 16.49 12.76
C ALA A 97 6.30 15.18 13.10
N ASP A 98 5.99 14.35 12.09
CA ASP A 98 5.34 13.05 12.31
C ASP A 98 6.21 12.11 13.16
N ALA A 99 7.51 12.03 12.87
CA ALA A 99 8.46 11.22 13.64
C ALA A 99 8.50 11.64 15.12
N GLN A 100 8.56 12.94 15.40
CA GLN A 100 8.53 13.47 16.77
C GLN A 100 7.22 13.13 17.48
N ARG A 101 6.08 13.25 16.78
CA ARG A 101 4.76 12.88 17.31
C ARG A 101 4.70 11.40 17.63
N PHE A 102 5.07 10.51 16.71
CA PHE A 102 5.05 9.06 16.95
C PHE A 102 5.98 8.64 18.09
N ALA A 103 7.18 9.22 18.18
CA ALA A 103 8.07 8.99 19.31
C ALA A 103 7.43 9.42 20.65
N SER A 104 6.73 10.56 20.69
CA SER A 104 6.03 11.03 21.89
C SER A 104 4.86 10.13 22.32
N LEU A 105 4.28 9.39 21.36
CA LEU A 105 3.27 8.36 21.60
C LEU A 105 3.89 7.01 22.02
N GLY A 106 5.22 6.92 22.11
CA GLY A 106 5.98 5.76 22.54
C GLY A 106 6.25 4.72 21.44
N PHE A 107 6.13 5.08 20.17
CA PHE A 107 6.50 4.19 19.07
C PHE A 107 8.02 4.15 18.90
N GLU A 108 8.53 3.00 18.46
CA GLU A 108 9.85 2.91 17.86
C GLU A 108 9.79 3.60 16.50
N VAL A 109 10.76 4.46 16.22
CA VAL A 109 10.77 5.31 15.02
C VAL A 109 12.09 5.13 14.28
N ASN A 110 12.02 4.80 13.00
CA ASN A 110 13.16 4.71 12.09
C ASN A 110 12.98 5.67 10.91
N GLY A 111 13.91 6.62 10.78
CA GLY A 111 13.81 7.72 9.82
C GLY A 111 13.30 9.02 10.45
N PRO A 112 12.95 10.03 9.63
CA PRO A 112 12.86 9.97 8.17
C PRO A 112 14.24 9.76 7.51
N THR A 113 14.32 8.87 6.52
CA THR A 113 15.55 8.56 5.77
C THR A 113 15.39 9.00 4.32
N ASP A 114 16.37 9.73 3.76
CA ASP A 114 16.36 10.18 2.38
C ASP A 114 16.62 9.04 1.39
N PHE A 115 15.83 9.01 0.33
CA PHE A 115 15.97 8.11 -0.81
C PHE A 115 15.92 8.90 -2.11
N SER A 116 16.56 8.34 -3.14
CA SER A 116 16.46 8.88 -4.48
C SER A 116 16.67 7.81 -5.54
N ARG A 117 16.18 8.09 -6.74
CA ARG A 117 16.42 7.28 -7.93
C ARG A 117 16.54 8.16 -9.17
N THR A 118 17.53 7.84 -10.01
CA THR A 118 17.68 8.46 -11.32
C THR A 118 16.81 7.74 -12.35
N ARG A 119 16.00 8.49 -13.09
CA ARG A 119 15.18 7.99 -14.22
C ARG A 119 16.05 7.79 -15.48
N PRO A 120 15.56 7.04 -16.48
CA PRO A 120 16.25 6.89 -17.76
C PRO A 120 16.56 8.21 -18.48
N ASP A 121 15.73 9.25 -18.28
CA ASP A 121 15.93 10.59 -18.84
C ASP A 121 16.96 11.45 -18.06
N GLY A 122 17.54 10.90 -16.99
CA GLY A 122 18.54 11.57 -16.15
C GLY A 122 17.95 12.42 -15.01
N SER A 123 16.63 12.62 -14.96
CA SER A 123 16.00 13.32 -13.83
C SER A 123 16.09 12.48 -12.54
N ILE A 124 16.12 13.16 -11.39
CA ILE A 124 16.25 12.51 -10.07
C ILE A 124 14.95 12.70 -9.31
N ILE A 125 14.34 11.59 -8.90
CA ILE A 125 13.23 11.59 -7.95
C ILE A 125 13.81 11.45 -6.56
N LYS A 126 13.28 12.21 -5.59
CA LYS A 126 13.67 12.15 -4.18
C LYS A 126 12.45 12.02 -3.28
N TRP A 127 12.60 11.28 -2.20
CA TRP A 127 11.59 11.13 -1.18
C TRP A 127 12.24 10.76 0.15
N LYS A 128 11.50 10.89 1.24
CA LYS A 128 11.88 10.39 2.57
C LYS A 128 10.96 9.27 2.97
N LEU A 129 11.48 8.28 3.70
CA LEU A 129 10.68 7.21 4.30
C LEU A 129 10.81 7.24 5.81
N LEU A 130 9.69 7.02 6.50
CA LEU A 130 9.59 6.91 7.94
C LEU A 130 8.86 5.61 8.28
N PHE A 131 9.46 4.81 9.14
CA PHE A 131 8.90 3.55 9.64
C PHE A 131 8.65 3.67 11.13
N ILE A 132 7.51 3.16 11.59
CA ILE A 132 7.17 3.12 13.00
C ILE A 132 6.64 1.74 13.37
N GLY A 133 6.79 1.38 14.65
CA GLY A 133 6.22 0.17 15.18
C GLY A 133 6.36 0.06 16.70
N ARG A 134 5.84 -1.04 17.24
CA ARG A 134 5.99 -1.46 18.63
C ARG A 134 5.68 -2.95 18.69
N GLU A 135 6.31 -3.66 19.63
CA GLU A 135 5.97 -5.06 19.90
C GLU A 135 4.46 -5.25 20.15
N GLY A 136 3.89 -6.31 19.58
CA GLY A 136 2.50 -6.69 19.78
C GLY A 136 1.48 -5.95 18.90
N ILE A 137 1.91 -5.02 18.04
CA ILE A 137 1.00 -4.37 17.09
C ILE A 137 0.78 -5.25 15.86
N SER A 138 -0.50 -5.47 15.55
CA SER A 138 -0.96 -6.19 14.37
C SER A 138 -2.34 -5.63 13.96
N PRO A 139 -2.63 -5.48 12.65
CA PRO A 139 -1.73 -5.63 11.52
C PRO A 139 -0.56 -4.62 11.56
N GLU A 140 0.53 -4.90 10.82
CA GLU A 140 1.67 -4.00 10.73
C GLU A 140 1.24 -2.59 10.28
N LEU A 141 1.74 -1.56 10.96
CA LEU A 141 1.38 -0.16 10.68
C LEU A 141 1.82 0.26 9.28
N PRO A 142 1.16 1.27 8.67
CA PRO A 142 1.66 1.88 7.45
C PRO A 142 3.08 2.39 7.65
N PHE A 143 3.85 2.43 6.56
CA PHE A 143 5.02 3.29 6.52
C PHE A 143 4.62 4.63 5.90
N PHE A 144 5.46 5.63 6.13
CA PHE A 144 5.16 6.99 5.73
C PHE A 144 6.18 7.49 4.72
N ILE A 145 5.70 8.29 3.78
CA ILE A 145 6.49 8.81 2.67
C ILE A 145 6.29 10.32 2.53
N GLU A 146 7.36 11.05 2.22
CA GLU A 146 7.30 12.47 1.85
C GLU A 146 8.06 12.65 0.56
N TRP A 147 7.35 13.10 -0.46
CA TRP A 147 7.92 13.43 -1.75
C TRP A 147 8.54 14.83 -1.70
N ASP A 148 9.71 14.99 -2.32
CA ASP A 148 10.40 16.31 -2.38
C ASP A 148 9.64 17.30 -3.29
N GLU A 149 8.90 16.79 -4.27
CA GLU A 149 8.04 17.57 -5.16
C GLU A 149 6.62 17.73 -4.58
N SER A 150 6.01 18.89 -4.79
CA SER A 150 4.59 19.10 -4.47
C SER A 150 3.68 18.16 -5.28
N ASP A 151 2.54 17.78 -4.72
CA ASP A 151 1.52 16.96 -5.39
C ASP A 151 1.13 17.47 -6.80
N GLU A 152 1.03 18.79 -7.00
CA GLU A 152 0.69 19.38 -8.31
C GLU A 152 1.77 19.10 -9.37
N TRP A 153 3.04 19.35 -9.03
CA TRP A 153 4.16 19.08 -9.93
C TRP A 153 4.35 17.59 -10.17
N ARG A 154 4.29 16.79 -9.10
CA ARG A 154 4.38 15.33 -9.18
C ARG A 154 3.32 14.75 -10.12
N LYS A 155 2.07 15.22 -10.01
CA LYS A 155 0.98 14.79 -10.91
C LYS A 155 1.29 15.13 -12.37
N LYS A 156 1.66 16.38 -12.66
CA LYS A 156 2.00 16.81 -14.04
C LYS A 156 3.16 16.03 -14.63
N ASP A 157 4.17 15.72 -13.83
CA ASP A 157 5.34 14.95 -14.26
C ASP A 157 4.99 13.48 -14.54
N LEU A 158 4.14 12.86 -13.71
CA LEU A 158 3.63 11.51 -13.92
C LEU A 158 2.71 11.40 -15.14
N GLU A 159 1.90 12.42 -15.42
CA GLU A 159 1.09 12.51 -16.65
C GLU A 159 2.00 12.66 -17.88
N LYS A 160 3.01 13.54 -17.82
CA LYS A 160 3.97 13.77 -18.91
C LYS A 160 4.78 12.51 -19.26
N SER A 161 5.12 11.70 -18.27
CA SER A 161 5.86 10.44 -18.45
C SER A 161 4.97 9.25 -18.80
N ASN A 162 3.65 9.46 -18.96
CA ASN A 162 2.64 8.43 -19.21
C ASN A 162 2.58 7.36 -18.10
N ALA A 163 3.03 7.69 -16.88
CA ALA A 163 2.85 6.85 -15.70
C ALA A 163 1.42 6.96 -15.17
N ILE A 164 0.87 8.19 -15.13
CA ILE A 164 -0.56 8.43 -15.04
C ILE A 164 -1.10 8.56 -16.47
N ALA A 165 -1.98 7.65 -16.86
CA ALA A 165 -2.68 7.67 -18.13
C ALA A 165 -4.05 6.97 -17.97
N ASP A 166 -4.92 7.10 -18.97
CA ASP A 166 -6.23 6.45 -18.95
C ASP A 166 -6.10 4.93 -18.88
N HIS A 167 -6.92 4.30 -18.04
CA HIS A 167 -7.02 2.84 -18.01
C HIS A 167 -7.95 2.36 -19.15
N PRO A 168 -7.53 1.37 -19.97
CA PRO A 168 -8.36 0.84 -21.05
C PRO A 168 -9.76 0.32 -20.64
N ILE A 169 -9.93 -0.13 -19.39
CA ILE A 169 -11.22 -0.58 -18.85
C ILE A 169 -12.22 0.58 -18.61
N GLY A 170 -11.76 1.83 -18.70
CA GLY A 170 -12.57 3.04 -18.52
C GLY A 170 -12.20 3.82 -17.26
N ASP A 171 -13.12 4.69 -16.84
CA ASP A 171 -12.93 5.51 -15.65
C ASP A 171 -12.97 4.63 -14.40
N ILE A 172 -11.81 4.49 -13.76
CA ILE A 172 -11.63 3.71 -12.53
C ILE A 172 -10.81 4.51 -11.53
N ALA A 173 -11.15 4.39 -10.25
CA ALA A 173 -10.44 5.05 -9.16
C ALA A 173 -10.21 4.06 -8.02
N LEU A 174 -9.09 4.21 -7.31
CA LEU A 174 -8.81 3.43 -6.10
C LEU A 174 -9.63 4.01 -4.94
N GLU A 175 -10.55 3.21 -4.41
CA GLU A 175 -11.51 3.64 -3.39
C GLU A 175 -11.09 3.23 -1.98
N SER A 176 -10.57 2.00 -1.83
CA SER A 176 -10.14 1.52 -0.52
C SER A 176 -9.17 0.33 -0.57
N ILE A 177 -8.44 0.15 0.53
CA ILE A 177 -7.65 -1.03 0.83
C ILE A 177 -8.30 -1.82 1.96
N GLY A 178 -8.53 -3.11 1.75
CA GLY A 178 -9.04 -4.04 2.74
C GLY A 178 -7.92 -4.73 3.51
N PHE A 179 -8.05 -4.76 4.83
CA PHE A 179 -7.22 -5.51 5.77
C PHE A 179 -8.04 -6.64 6.38
N ALA A 180 -7.49 -7.85 6.43
CA ALA A 180 -8.08 -8.93 7.21
C ALA A 180 -7.56 -8.80 8.65
N VAL A 181 -8.45 -8.74 9.64
CA VAL A 181 -8.09 -8.59 11.06
C VAL A 181 -8.99 -9.41 11.97
N ASN A 182 -8.48 -9.77 13.16
CA ASN A 182 -9.25 -10.46 14.19
C ASN A 182 -10.21 -9.52 14.92
N ASN A 183 -9.85 -8.25 15.11
CA ASN A 183 -10.70 -7.25 15.76
C ASN A 183 -10.78 -5.97 14.93
N GLY A 184 -11.79 -5.88 14.06
CA GLY A 184 -11.96 -4.77 13.13
C GLY A 184 -12.26 -3.45 13.81
N ALA A 185 -13.11 -3.47 14.85
CA ALA A 185 -13.50 -2.27 15.57
C ALA A 185 -12.32 -1.64 16.33
N GLU A 186 -11.56 -2.45 17.07
CA GLU A 186 -10.41 -1.98 17.85
C GLU A 186 -9.27 -1.50 16.94
N THR A 187 -9.00 -2.23 15.85
CA THR A 187 -7.98 -1.82 14.87
C THR A 187 -8.33 -0.49 14.23
N ALA A 188 -9.58 -0.33 13.76
CA ALA A 188 -10.05 0.91 13.15
C ALA A 188 -9.94 2.10 14.12
N ALA A 189 -10.38 1.92 15.37
CA ALA A 189 -10.30 2.97 16.40
C ALA A 189 -8.84 3.37 16.69
N SER A 190 -7.96 2.38 16.85
CA SER A 190 -6.54 2.62 17.13
C SER A 190 -5.84 3.35 15.97
N TRP A 191 -6.11 2.94 14.73
CA TRP A 191 -5.53 3.60 13.54
C TRP A 191 -6.14 4.98 13.30
N SER A 192 -7.43 5.16 13.58
CA SER A 192 -8.10 6.47 13.53
C SER A 192 -7.45 7.47 14.50
N GLU A 193 -7.20 7.08 15.74
CA GLU A 193 -6.50 7.92 16.73
C GLU A 193 -5.05 8.19 16.32
N LEU A 194 -4.32 7.15 15.90
CA LEU A 194 -2.93 7.28 15.49
C LEU A 194 -2.75 8.19 14.28
N LEU A 195 -3.66 8.16 13.32
CA LEU A 195 -3.56 8.92 12.07
C LEU A 195 -4.35 10.24 12.10
N ASP A 196 -5.10 10.51 13.17
CA ASP A 196 -5.98 11.67 13.31
C ASP A 196 -6.99 11.77 12.15
N VAL A 197 -7.70 10.66 11.88
CA VAL A 197 -8.66 10.52 10.78
C VAL A 197 -10.02 10.01 11.24
N GLU A 198 -11.07 10.32 10.50
CA GLU A 198 -12.45 9.95 10.86
C GLU A 198 -12.73 8.44 10.70
N LEU A 199 -13.51 7.88 11.64
CA LEU A 199 -14.12 6.56 11.48
C LEU A 199 -15.29 6.64 10.49
N GLY A 200 -15.40 5.63 9.61
CA GLY A 200 -16.57 5.42 8.77
C GLY A 200 -17.63 4.57 9.48
N THR A 201 -18.81 4.48 8.85
CA THR A 201 -19.90 3.63 9.34
C THR A 201 -19.57 2.15 9.05
N PRO A 202 -19.60 1.26 10.07
CA PRO A 202 -19.41 -0.17 9.84
C PRO A 202 -20.51 -0.78 8.97
N PHE A 203 -20.15 -1.78 8.17
CA PHE A 203 -21.07 -2.45 7.24
C PHE A 203 -20.78 -3.95 7.14
N ILE A 204 -21.72 -4.71 6.58
CA ILE A 204 -21.55 -6.15 6.32
C ILE A 204 -21.18 -6.35 4.85
N ASP A 205 -20.11 -7.10 4.62
CA ASP A 205 -19.71 -7.59 3.31
C ASP A 205 -20.05 -9.08 3.19
N SER A 206 -21.13 -9.38 2.46
CA SER A 206 -21.58 -10.75 2.26
C SER A 206 -20.67 -11.57 1.35
N GLU A 207 -19.88 -10.94 0.48
CA GLU A 207 -18.97 -11.68 -0.39
C GLU A 207 -17.73 -12.16 0.39
N LEU A 208 -17.25 -11.34 1.32
CA LEU A 208 -16.13 -11.67 2.20
C LEU A 208 -16.56 -12.48 3.43
N GLN A 209 -17.87 -12.50 3.75
CA GLN A 209 -18.42 -13.01 5.01
C GLN A 209 -17.75 -12.32 6.21
N ALA A 210 -17.72 -10.99 6.17
CA ALA A 210 -17.04 -10.17 7.14
C ALA A 210 -17.79 -8.87 7.43
N LYS A 211 -17.48 -8.26 8.57
CA LYS A 211 -17.89 -6.90 8.91
C LYS A 211 -16.73 -5.95 8.65
N GLY A 212 -16.97 -4.91 7.85
CA GLY A 212 -15.99 -3.89 7.52
C GLY A 212 -16.09 -2.68 8.46
N TYR A 213 -14.93 -2.18 8.90
CA TYR A 213 -14.79 -0.99 9.74
C TYR A 213 -13.87 0.01 9.03
N PRO A 214 -14.42 1.06 8.39
CA PRO A 214 -13.61 2.00 7.62
C PRO A 214 -12.94 3.06 8.50
N ILE A 215 -11.78 3.54 8.08
CA ILE A 215 -11.24 4.86 8.40
C ILE A 215 -11.09 5.69 7.12
N ARG A 216 -11.33 6.99 7.22
CA ARG A 216 -11.39 7.90 6.07
C ARG A 216 -10.02 8.51 5.77
N ILE A 217 -9.45 8.13 4.63
CA ILE A 217 -8.19 8.69 4.13
C ILE A 217 -8.39 9.12 2.69
N ALA A 218 -8.02 10.36 2.38
CA ALA A 218 -8.09 10.86 1.01
C ALA A 218 -7.09 10.13 0.11
N GLY A 219 -7.54 9.74 -1.09
CA GLY A 219 -6.79 8.90 -2.03
C GLY A 219 -7.02 7.39 -1.87
N GLY A 220 -7.72 6.96 -0.81
CA GLY A 220 -8.09 5.56 -0.61
C GLY A 220 -8.36 5.28 0.86
N ASN A 221 -9.60 4.92 1.20
CA ASN A 221 -9.96 4.55 2.57
C ASN A 221 -9.23 3.27 3.00
N LEU A 222 -9.02 3.08 4.30
CA LEU A 222 -8.60 1.78 4.82
C LEU A 222 -9.79 1.12 5.51
N ILE A 223 -10.06 -0.14 5.21
CA ILE A 223 -11.19 -0.89 5.76
C ILE A 223 -10.66 -2.14 6.44
N PHE A 224 -10.96 -2.29 7.72
CA PHE A 224 -10.59 -3.45 8.51
C PHE A 224 -11.76 -4.45 8.51
N TYR A 225 -11.55 -5.62 7.93
CA TYR A 225 -12.54 -6.68 7.79
C TYR A 225 -12.34 -7.73 8.88
N GLU A 226 -13.33 -7.84 9.76
CA GLU A 226 -13.44 -8.86 10.80
C GLU A 226 -14.35 -9.99 10.28
N PRO A 227 -13.84 -11.23 10.11
CA PRO A 227 -14.67 -12.34 9.63
C PRO A 227 -15.85 -12.63 10.56
N THR A 228 -17.05 -12.81 9.98
CA THR A 228 -18.27 -13.15 10.72
C THR A 228 -18.64 -14.63 10.60
N ASP A 229 -18.12 -15.31 9.58
CA ASP A 229 -18.29 -16.75 9.32
C ASP A 229 -17.08 -17.27 8.52
N ASN A 230 -17.10 -18.55 8.17
CA ASN A 230 -16.17 -19.15 7.22
C ASN A 230 -16.39 -18.54 5.83
N GLY A 231 -15.43 -17.72 5.37
CA GLY A 231 -15.44 -17.10 4.05
C GLY A 231 -14.05 -16.63 3.64
N LYS A 232 -13.99 -15.82 2.57
CA LYS A 232 -12.71 -15.36 1.98
C LYS A 232 -11.83 -14.64 3.01
N ALA A 233 -12.42 -13.78 3.84
CA ALA A 233 -11.68 -13.06 4.88
C ALA A 233 -11.14 -14.00 5.97
N ALA A 234 -11.94 -14.97 6.44
CA ALA A 234 -11.50 -15.96 7.43
C ALA A 234 -10.36 -16.84 6.88
N SER A 235 -10.49 -17.34 5.65
CA SER A 235 -9.48 -18.18 5.00
C SER A 235 -8.16 -17.43 4.80
N PHE A 236 -8.22 -16.15 4.39
CA PHE A 236 -7.03 -15.33 4.26
C PHE A 236 -6.37 -15.10 5.64
N LEU A 237 -7.16 -14.68 6.63
CA LEU A 237 -6.66 -14.41 7.99
C LEU A 237 -6.00 -15.64 8.61
N GLN A 238 -6.58 -16.83 8.43
CA GLN A 238 -6.02 -18.09 8.95
C GLN A 238 -4.68 -18.45 8.28
N SER A 239 -4.55 -18.20 6.98
CA SER A 239 -3.37 -18.63 6.20
C SER A 239 -2.25 -17.60 6.19
N LYS A 240 -2.57 -16.32 6.24
CA LYS A 240 -1.63 -15.21 6.05
C LYS A 240 -1.49 -14.30 7.27
N GLY A 241 -2.40 -14.38 8.24
CA GLY A 241 -2.45 -13.48 9.40
C GLY A 241 -3.06 -12.11 9.07
N GLU A 242 -2.95 -11.17 10.01
CA GLU A 242 -3.52 -9.83 9.84
C GLU A 242 -2.64 -8.96 8.96
N LYS A 243 -3.15 -8.57 7.79
CA LYS A 243 -2.44 -7.72 6.81
C LYS A 243 -3.40 -7.23 5.73
N PRO A 244 -3.00 -6.26 4.89
CA PRO A 244 -3.77 -5.93 3.71
C PRO A 244 -3.92 -7.16 2.81
N PHE A 245 -5.07 -7.29 2.14
CA PHE A 245 -5.36 -8.42 1.26
C PHE A 245 -6.20 -8.05 0.04
N MET A 246 -6.75 -6.84 0.01
CA MET A 246 -7.67 -6.42 -1.04
C MET A 246 -7.45 -4.96 -1.41
N VAL A 247 -7.58 -4.66 -2.70
CA VAL A 247 -7.78 -3.31 -3.22
C VAL A 247 -9.15 -3.24 -3.89
N GLN A 248 -9.89 -2.17 -3.63
CA GLN A 248 -11.19 -1.91 -4.22
C GLN A 248 -11.14 -0.67 -5.11
N PHE A 249 -11.74 -0.78 -6.29
CA PHE A 249 -11.88 0.27 -7.28
C PHE A 249 -13.35 0.60 -7.52
N SER A 250 -13.65 1.88 -7.75
CA SER A 250 -14.89 2.27 -8.44
C SER A 250 -14.76 1.95 -9.92
N SER A 251 -15.78 1.38 -10.53
CA SER A 251 -15.78 1.00 -11.94
C SER A 251 -17.21 0.82 -12.49
N GLY A 252 -17.32 0.62 -13.81
CA GLY A 252 -18.59 0.28 -14.46
C GLY A 252 -19.05 -1.19 -14.33
N GLU A 253 -18.21 -2.10 -13.81
CA GLU A 253 -18.50 -3.53 -13.76
C GLU A 253 -18.16 -4.13 -12.40
N ARG A 254 -19.12 -4.82 -11.78
CA ARG A 254 -18.89 -5.49 -10.51
C ARG A 254 -18.21 -6.85 -10.68
N LYS A 255 -16.99 -6.99 -10.18
CA LYS A 255 -16.29 -8.29 -10.10
C LYS A 255 -15.20 -8.28 -9.03
N THR A 256 -14.84 -9.46 -8.54
CA THR A 256 -13.69 -9.66 -7.64
C THR A 256 -12.80 -10.74 -8.25
N ILE A 257 -11.52 -10.45 -8.41
CA ILE A 257 -10.53 -11.38 -8.96
C ILE A 257 -9.41 -11.61 -7.93
N ASP A 258 -8.84 -12.82 -7.95
CA ASP A 258 -7.53 -13.02 -7.35
C ASP A 258 -6.47 -12.55 -8.35
N PHE A 259 -5.58 -11.70 -7.87
CA PHE A 259 -4.38 -11.27 -8.56
C PHE A 259 -3.22 -11.58 -7.62
N SER A 260 -2.53 -12.69 -7.87
CA SER A 260 -1.30 -13.05 -7.18
C SER A 260 -1.45 -13.03 -5.64
N GLY A 261 -2.56 -13.58 -5.12
CA GLY A 261 -2.78 -13.67 -3.68
C GLY A 261 -3.34 -12.40 -3.02
N ALA A 262 -3.63 -11.35 -3.79
CA ALA A 262 -4.43 -10.21 -3.36
C ALA A 262 -5.75 -10.15 -4.14
N LEU A 263 -6.83 -9.72 -3.49
CA LEU A 263 -8.12 -9.52 -4.13
C LEU A 263 -8.19 -8.14 -4.79
N TYR A 264 -8.59 -8.11 -6.05
CA TYR A 264 -8.87 -6.88 -6.79
C TYR A 264 -10.38 -6.84 -7.02
N ARG A 265 -11.05 -5.91 -6.34
CA ARG A 265 -12.50 -5.74 -6.39
C ARG A 265 -12.85 -4.49 -7.19
N PHE A 266 -13.78 -4.64 -8.10
CA PHE A 266 -14.34 -3.60 -8.94
C PHE A 266 -15.81 -3.46 -8.55
N GLU A 267 -16.25 -2.25 -8.18
CA GLU A 267 -17.63 -1.95 -7.77
C GLU A 267 -18.24 -0.79 -8.53
#